data_AF-A0AAP5YF59-F1
#
_entry.id   AF-A0AAP5YF59-F1
#
_cell.length_a   1.000
_cell.length_b   1.000
_cell.length_c   1.000
_cell.angle_alpha   90.00
_cell.angle_beta   90.00
_cell.angle_gamma   90.00
#
_symmetry.space_group_name_H-M   'P 1'
#
loop_
_entity.id
_entity.type
_entity.pdbx_description
1 polymer ?
#
loop_
_entity_poly.entity_id
_entity_poly.type
_entity_poly.pdbx_seq_one_letter_code
_entity_poly.pdbx_strand_id
1 'polypeptide(L)'
;WTKPENFVGNGAYVVDNWVVNERLVLKRNEQYWDNENTTLEKVTFLPIENQVAEMNRFLAGEIDFTNELPTEHFKRLKKEHPQEVSVTGNLCTYYYIFNTKKAPFDDVRVRQAISYAIDRNIVTDAILAQGQKPAYFLTPEITAGFNPEIPAYGKMTQEERNAEAARLL
;
A
#
# COMPACT_ATOMS: atom_id res chain seq x y z
N TRP A 1 21.64 -9.86 -16.13
CA TRP A 1 21.06 -8.72 -16.85
C TRP A 1 20.67 -7.58 -15.91
N THR A 2 20.14 -7.83 -14.70
CA THR A 2 19.74 -6.77 -13.73
C THR A 2 20.88 -6.07 -12.99
N LYS A 3 22.13 -6.55 -13.11
CA LYS A 3 23.27 -5.88 -12.47
C LYS A 3 23.56 -4.54 -13.17
N PRO A 4 24.05 -3.51 -12.45
CA PRO A 4 24.29 -2.17 -13.01
C PRO A 4 25.08 -2.18 -14.32
N GLU A 5 26.11 -3.02 -14.42
CA GLU A 5 26.98 -3.11 -15.59
C GLU A 5 26.32 -3.74 -16.83
N ASN A 6 25.14 -4.35 -16.68
CA ASN A 6 24.42 -5.03 -17.76
C ASN A 6 23.05 -4.41 -18.06
N PHE A 7 22.58 -3.48 -17.23
CA PHE A 7 21.23 -2.93 -17.37
C PHE A 7 21.22 -1.80 -18.40
N VAL A 8 20.38 -1.93 -19.42
CA VAL A 8 20.14 -0.89 -20.43
C VAL A 8 18.66 -0.52 -20.40
N GLY A 9 18.38 0.76 -20.18
CA GLY A 9 17.03 1.31 -20.16
C GLY A 9 16.95 2.62 -20.94
N ASN A 10 15.75 3.02 -21.32
CA ASN A 10 15.47 4.25 -22.08
C ASN A 10 14.71 5.30 -21.26
N GLY A 11 14.69 5.17 -19.94
CA GLY A 11 14.05 6.12 -19.02
C GLY A 11 14.98 7.28 -18.62
N ALA A 12 14.46 8.20 -17.79
CA ALA A 12 15.17 9.39 -17.33
C ALA A 12 16.39 9.13 -16.43
N TYR A 13 16.51 7.92 -15.89
CA TYR A 13 17.58 7.52 -14.97
C TYR A 13 18.18 6.17 -15.35
N VAL A 14 19.46 5.99 -15.05
CA VAL A 14 20.19 4.72 -15.14
C VAL A 14 20.72 4.31 -13.77
N VAL A 15 20.92 3.00 -13.57
CA VAL A 15 21.48 2.47 -12.32
C VAL A 15 22.97 2.83 -12.26
N ASP A 16 23.37 3.56 -11.23
CA ASP A 16 24.77 3.92 -10.98
C ASP A 16 25.45 2.92 -10.05
N ASN A 17 24.76 2.55 -8.95
CA ASN A 17 25.26 1.59 -7.98
C ASN A 17 24.09 0.83 -7.32
N TRP A 18 24.32 -0.44 -6.98
CA TRP A 18 23.35 -1.23 -6.23
C TRP A 18 24.06 -2.09 -5.19
N VAL A 19 23.76 -1.83 -3.92
CA VAL A 19 24.16 -2.66 -2.79
C VAL A 19 22.90 -3.30 -2.23
N VAL A 20 22.80 -4.63 -2.36
CA VAL A 20 21.63 -5.42 -1.96
C VAL A 20 21.31 -5.17 -0.48
N ASN A 21 20.02 -4.94 -0.19
CA ASN A 21 19.50 -4.62 1.15
C ASN A 21 20.03 -3.33 1.80
N GLU A 22 20.74 -2.48 1.04
CA GLU A 22 21.28 -1.22 1.57
C GLU A 22 20.82 -0.01 0.76
N ARG A 23 21.09 0.00 -0.55
CA ARG A 23 20.72 1.13 -1.42
C ARG A 23 20.74 0.81 -2.90
N LEU A 24 19.85 1.45 -3.64
CA LEU A 24 19.90 1.58 -5.09
C LEU A 24 20.12 3.04 -5.45
N VAL A 25 21.24 3.35 -6.09
CA VAL A 25 21.58 4.69 -6.54
C VAL A 25 21.33 4.79 -8.04
N LEU A 26 20.50 5.75 -8.43
CA LEU A 26 20.27 6.11 -9.82
C LEU A 26 20.94 7.44 -10.11
N LYS A 27 21.43 7.59 -11.34
CA LYS A 27 21.89 8.87 -11.90
C LYS A 27 21.10 9.23 -13.14
N ARG A 28 21.02 10.52 -13.45
CA ARG A 28 20.38 11.05 -14.65
C ARG A 28 20.89 10.37 -15.92
N ASN A 29 19.98 10.06 -16.83
CA ASN A 29 20.30 9.51 -18.16
C ASN A 29 20.36 10.63 -19.19
N GLU A 30 21.56 11.06 -19.57
CA GLU A 30 21.74 12.11 -20.58
C GLU A 30 21.21 11.75 -21.98
N GLN A 31 21.01 10.45 -22.25
CA GLN A 31 20.47 9.96 -23.51
C GLN A 31 18.94 9.83 -23.52
N TYR A 32 18.26 10.17 -22.41
CA TYR A 32 16.80 10.16 -22.34
C TYR A 32 16.23 11.24 -23.28
N TRP A 33 15.16 10.89 -24.02
CA TRP A 33 14.59 11.77 -25.05
C TRP A 33 14.10 13.12 -24.49
N ASP A 34 13.69 13.15 -23.22
CA ASP A 34 13.25 14.35 -22.50
C ASP A 34 14.20 14.70 -21.35
N ASN A 35 15.52 14.47 -21.57
CA ASN A 35 16.53 14.77 -20.57
C ASN A 35 16.50 16.24 -20.17
N GLU A 36 16.25 17.19 -21.09
CA GLU A 36 16.21 18.63 -20.80
C GLU A 36 15.26 19.00 -19.64
N ASN A 37 14.15 18.26 -19.47
CA ASN A 37 13.17 18.47 -18.40
C ASN A 37 13.40 17.62 -17.14
N THR A 38 14.45 16.81 -17.10
CA THR A 38 14.83 16.04 -15.90
C THR A 38 15.57 16.95 -14.92
N THR A 39 15.14 17.03 -13.66
CA THR A 39 15.72 17.99 -12.69
C THR A 39 16.67 17.34 -11.68
N LEU A 40 16.35 16.15 -11.17
CA LEU A 40 17.21 15.50 -10.17
C LEU A 40 18.40 14.84 -10.84
N GLU A 41 19.60 15.11 -10.35
CA GLU A 41 20.84 14.51 -10.87
C GLU A 41 21.07 13.08 -10.34
N LYS A 42 20.62 12.82 -9.11
CA LYS A 42 20.81 11.56 -8.40
C LYS A 42 19.62 11.26 -7.52
N VAL A 43 19.21 9.99 -7.51
CA VAL A 43 18.14 9.47 -6.63
C VAL A 43 18.69 8.26 -5.89
N THR A 44 18.46 8.19 -4.58
CA THR A 44 18.87 7.04 -3.76
C THR A 44 17.65 6.41 -3.11
N PHE A 45 17.36 5.16 -3.45
CA PHE A 45 16.34 4.35 -2.80
C PHE A 45 16.96 3.54 -1.67
N LEU A 46 16.32 3.57 -0.50
CA LEU A 46 16.75 2.83 0.69
C LEU A 46 15.67 1.80 1.04
N PRO A 47 16.00 0.50 1.19
CA PRO A 47 15.05 -0.55 1.52
C PRO A 47 14.81 -0.60 3.03
N ILE A 48 14.15 0.42 3.58
CA ILE A 48 13.85 0.50 5.01
C ILE A 48 12.49 -0.17 5.27
N GLU A 49 12.50 -1.35 5.88
CA GLU A 49 11.25 -2.13 6.09
C GLU A 49 10.43 -1.66 7.30
N ASN A 50 11.08 -1.08 8.31
CA ASN A 50 10.41 -0.65 9.53
C ASN A 50 9.94 0.81 9.42
N GLN A 51 8.63 1.02 9.45
CA GLN A 51 7.98 2.33 9.32
C GLN A 51 8.44 3.35 10.39
N VAL A 52 8.69 2.91 11.63
CA VAL A 52 9.16 3.80 12.71
C VAL A 52 10.61 4.23 12.46
N ALA A 53 11.46 3.31 11.99
CA ALA A 53 12.82 3.64 11.59
C ALA A 53 12.83 4.61 10.39
N GLU A 54 11.99 4.36 9.38
CA GLU A 54 11.82 5.26 8.24
C GLU A 54 11.38 6.66 8.68
N MET A 55 10.32 6.76 9.50
CA MET A 55 9.85 8.02 10.09
C MET A 55 10.97 8.75 10.85
N ASN A 56 11.73 8.06 11.69
CA ASN A 56 12.80 8.71 12.47
C ASN A 56 13.91 9.26 11.57
N ARG A 57 14.27 8.55 10.50
CA ARG A 57 15.27 9.03 9.53
C ARG A 57 14.76 10.23 8.74
N PHE A 58 13.48 10.26 8.40
CA PHE A 58 12.85 11.43 7.78
C PHE A 58 12.91 12.65 8.70
N LEU A 59 12.48 12.48 9.96
CA LEU A 59 12.50 13.56 10.97
C LEU A 59 13.91 14.04 11.32
N ALA A 60 14.92 13.18 11.16
CA ALA A 60 16.34 13.53 11.30
C ALA A 60 16.94 14.23 10.07
N GLY A 61 16.19 14.34 8.97
CA GLY A 61 16.67 14.92 7.70
C GLY A 61 17.59 14.00 6.91
N GLU A 62 17.59 12.69 7.19
CA GLU A 62 18.42 11.71 6.48
C GLU A 62 17.78 11.17 5.19
N ILE A 63 16.44 11.30 5.06
CA ILE A 63 15.68 10.95 3.86
C ILE A 63 14.63 12.02 3.57
N ASP A 64 14.33 12.22 2.28
CA ASP A 64 13.44 13.29 1.83
C ASP A 64 11.97 12.83 1.65
N PHE A 65 11.75 11.52 1.53
CA PHE A 65 10.44 10.90 1.34
C PHE A 65 10.34 9.60 2.13
N THR A 66 9.12 9.29 2.59
CA THR A 66 8.78 8.00 3.22
C THR A 66 7.80 7.24 2.34
N ASN A 67 7.84 5.92 2.40
CA ASN A 67 6.88 5.06 1.70
C ASN A 67 5.57 4.94 2.49
N GLU A 68 5.65 4.76 3.81
CA GLU A 68 4.47 4.58 4.67
C GLU A 68 4.65 5.30 6.02
N LEU A 69 3.54 5.65 6.66
CA LEU A 69 3.54 6.24 8.00
C LEU A 69 3.11 5.22 9.05
N PRO A 70 3.81 5.13 10.20
CA PRO A 70 3.37 4.30 11.30
C PRO A 70 2.00 4.75 11.85
N THR A 71 1.06 3.81 11.94
CA THR A 71 -0.34 4.06 12.32
C THR A 71 -0.48 4.75 13.67
N GLU A 72 0.32 4.33 14.65
CA GLU A 72 0.35 4.82 16.03
C GLU A 72 0.83 6.28 16.14
N HIS A 73 1.64 6.74 15.19
CA HIS A 73 2.16 8.10 15.16
C HIS A 73 1.40 9.03 14.23
N PHE A 74 0.56 8.51 13.34
CA PHE A 74 -0.11 9.29 12.31
C PHE A 74 -0.85 10.52 12.83
N LYS A 75 -1.67 10.37 13.89
CA LYS A 75 -2.43 11.50 14.46
C LYS A 75 -1.51 12.60 14.99
N ARG A 76 -0.39 12.23 15.61
CA ARG A 76 0.63 13.18 16.09
C ARG A 76 1.31 13.86 14.91
N LEU A 77 1.81 13.09 13.93
CA LEU A 77 2.49 13.61 12.75
C LEU A 77 1.61 14.56 11.95
N LYS A 78 0.33 14.21 11.74
CA LYS A 78 -0.62 15.08 11.05
C LYS A 78 -0.82 16.44 11.75
N LYS A 79 -0.68 16.49 13.08
CA LYS A 79 -0.79 17.70 13.88
C LYS A 79 0.50 18.51 13.88
N GLU A 80 1.64 17.84 14.05
CA GLU A 80 2.96 18.48 14.21
C GLU A 80 3.60 18.85 12.86
N HIS A 81 3.33 18.05 11.81
CA HIS A 81 3.91 18.15 10.47
C HIS A 81 2.83 18.20 9.36
N PRO A 82 1.83 19.10 9.43
CA PRO A 82 0.67 19.08 8.54
C PRO A 82 1.00 19.36 7.06
N GLN A 83 2.15 19.96 6.76
CA GLN A 83 2.60 20.23 5.39
C GLN A 83 3.36 19.05 4.77
N GLU A 84 3.92 18.17 5.60
CA GLU A 84 4.73 17.02 5.16
C GLU A 84 3.86 15.75 5.07
N VAL A 85 2.81 15.66 5.89
CA VAL A 85 1.88 14.53 5.87
C VAL A 85 0.87 14.69 4.73
N SER A 86 1.02 13.85 3.70
CA SER A 86 0.07 13.73 2.60
C SER A 86 -0.68 12.40 2.66
N VAL A 87 -2.01 12.45 2.60
CA VAL A 87 -2.87 11.27 2.47
C VAL A 87 -3.72 11.44 1.23
N THR A 88 -3.52 10.54 0.28
CA THR A 88 -4.27 10.52 -0.98
C THR A 88 -4.86 9.14 -1.21
N GLY A 89 -5.99 9.08 -1.92
CA GLY A 89 -6.61 7.81 -2.29
C GLY A 89 -5.80 7.12 -3.38
N ASN A 90 -5.51 5.83 -3.19
CA ASN A 90 -4.77 5.02 -4.15
C ASN A 90 -5.70 4.04 -4.87
N LEU A 91 -5.40 3.72 -6.14
CA LEU A 91 -6.07 2.66 -6.91
C LEU A 91 -5.57 1.27 -6.49
N CYS A 92 -5.67 0.96 -5.20
CA CYS A 92 -5.21 -0.28 -4.59
C CYS A 92 -6.24 -0.77 -3.57
N THR A 93 -6.37 -2.08 -3.45
CA THR A 93 -7.20 -2.75 -2.45
C THR A 93 -6.31 -3.69 -1.65
N TYR A 94 -6.35 -3.59 -0.32
CA TYR A 94 -5.76 -4.60 0.57
C TYR A 94 -6.78 -5.72 0.80
N TYR A 95 -6.37 -6.98 0.61
CA TYR A 95 -7.25 -8.14 0.76
C TYR A 95 -6.47 -9.38 1.17
N TYR A 96 -7.15 -10.30 1.86
CA TYR A 96 -6.62 -11.63 2.14
C TYR A 96 -7.02 -12.60 1.03
N ILE A 97 -6.04 -13.35 0.53
CA ILE A 97 -6.26 -14.40 -0.48
C ILE A 97 -6.36 -15.75 0.21
N PHE A 98 -7.41 -16.49 -0.11
CA PHE A 98 -7.55 -17.88 0.29
C PHE A 98 -6.89 -18.81 -0.73
N ASN A 99 -6.17 -19.83 -0.26
CA ASN A 99 -5.77 -20.94 -1.12
C ASN A 99 -6.97 -21.86 -1.37
N THR A 100 -7.70 -21.62 -2.45
CA THR A 100 -8.95 -22.34 -2.79
C THR A 100 -8.77 -23.81 -3.19
N LYS A 101 -7.54 -24.33 -3.19
CA LYS A 101 -7.22 -25.73 -3.51
C LYS A 101 -6.81 -26.54 -2.27
N LYS A 102 -6.80 -25.91 -1.09
CA LYS A 102 -6.34 -26.54 0.15
C LYS A 102 -7.39 -26.41 1.24
N ALA A 103 -7.79 -27.55 1.81
CA ALA A 103 -8.69 -27.58 2.97
C ALA A 103 -8.16 -26.73 4.15
N PRO A 104 -9.04 -26.02 4.89
CA PRO A 104 -10.50 -25.97 4.71
C PRO A 104 -10.97 -24.89 3.71
N PHE A 105 -10.06 -24.21 3.01
CA PHE A 105 -10.38 -23.07 2.15
C PHE A 105 -10.82 -23.46 0.73
N ASP A 106 -10.82 -24.74 0.40
CA ASP A 106 -11.46 -25.29 -0.80
C ASP A 106 -13.01 -25.18 -0.71
N ASP A 107 -13.58 -25.23 0.49
CA ASP A 107 -14.99 -24.97 0.74
C ASP A 107 -15.34 -23.47 0.64
N VAL A 108 -16.31 -23.12 -0.22
CA VAL A 108 -16.79 -21.74 -0.38
C VAL A 108 -17.45 -21.18 0.87
N ARG A 109 -18.12 -22.02 1.66
CA ARG A 109 -18.83 -21.62 2.88
C ARG A 109 -17.85 -21.13 3.94
N VAL A 110 -16.71 -21.82 4.08
CA VAL A 110 -15.62 -21.41 4.99
C VAL A 110 -15.06 -20.04 4.59
N ARG A 111 -14.81 -19.82 3.30
CA ARG A 111 -14.31 -18.52 2.80
C ARG A 111 -15.33 -17.39 3.00
N GLN A 112 -16.62 -17.67 2.78
CA GLN A 112 -17.70 -16.72 3.03
C GLN A 112 -17.82 -16.36 4.51
N ALA A 113 -17.82 -17.36 5.39
CA ALA A 113 -17.86 -17.17 6.84
C ALA A 113 -16.73 -16.25 7.32
N ILE A 114 -15.50 -16.50 6.89
CA ILE A 114 -14.35 -15.67 7.25
C ILE A 114 -14.49 -14.24 6.69
N SER A 115 -14.91 -14.09 5.44
CA SER A 115 -15.12 -12.75 4.85
C SER A 115 -16.17 -11.95 5.61
N TYR A 116 -17.23 -12.60 6.11
CA TYR A 116 -18.32 -11.95 6.84
C TYR A 116 -17.88 -11.55 8.26
N ALA A 117 -17.12 -12.43 8.92
CA ALA A 117 -16.59 -12.21 10.27
C ALA A 117 -15.56 -11.07 10.36
N ILE A 118 -14.95 -10.64 9.24
CA ILE A 118 -14.04 -9.49 9.23
C ILE A 118 -14.83 -8.19 9.36
N ASP A 119 -14.63 -7.48 10.47
CA ASP A 119 -15.08 -6.11 10.65
C ASP A 119 -14.11 -5.13 9.98
N ARG A 120 -14.49 -4.70 8.78
CA ARG A 120 -13.69 -3.80 7.96
C ARG A 120 -13.63 -2.39 8.54
N ASN A 121 -14.66 -1.94 9.26
CA ASN A 121 -14.68 -0.62 9.88
C ASN A 121 -13.71 -0.57 11.07
N ILE A 122 -13.66 -1.64 11.88
CA ILE A 122 -12.64 -1.73 12.95
C ILE A 122 -11.23 -1.65 12.36
N VAL A 123 -10.98 -2.35 11.25
CA VAL A 123 -9.67 -2.29 10.57
C VAL A 123 -9.34 -0.88 10.10
N THR A 124 -10.26 -0.19 9.42
CA THR A 124 -9.97 1.13 8.85
C THR A 124 -9.98 2.25 9.87
N ASP A 125 -10.87 2.21 10.84
CA ASP A 125 -11.17 3.36 11.69
C ASP A 125 -10.43 3.29 13.04
N ALA A 126 -10.18 2.07 13.54
CA ALA A 126 -9.54 1.87 14.84
C ALA A 126 -8.11 1.36 14.73
N ILE A 127 -7.83 0.40 13.83
CA ILE A 127 -6.49 -0.19 13.69
C ILE A 127 -5.60 0.72 12.83
N LEU A 128 -6.01 1.04 11.60
CA LEU A 128 -5.22 1.85 10.68
C LEU A 128 -5.41 3.36 10.94
N ALA A 129 -6.67 3.81 11.00
CA ALA A 129 -7.08 5.17 11.35
C ALA A 129 -6.41 6.30 10.55
N GLN A 130 -6.03 6.04 9.29
CA GLN A 130 -5.31 6.98 8.42
C GLN A 130 -6.14 7.50 7.25
N GLY A 131 -7.39 7.06 7.09
CA GLY A 131 -8.29 7.48 6.00
C GLY A 131 -8.57 6.41 4.96
N GLN A 132 -8.11 5.18 5.18
CA GLN A 132 -8.51 4.01 4.40
C GLN A 132 -10.03 3.81 4.47
N LYS A 133 -10.61 3.22 3.42
CA LYS A 133 -12.05 2.93 3.36
C LYS A 133 -12.29 1.41 3.39
N PRO A 134 -13.35 0.94 4.06
CA PRO A 134 -13.76 -0.46 4.04
C PRO A 134 -13.95 -0.97 2.61
N ALA A 135 -13.29 -2.06 2.24
CA ALA A 135 -13.37 -2.63 0.90
C ALA A 135 -14.39 -3.77 0.82
N TYR A 136 -15.41 -3.61 -0.02
CA TYR A 136 -16.39 -4.63 -0.37
C TYR A 136 -16.25 -5.15 -1.81
N PHE A 137 -15.29 -4.60 -2.54
CA PHE A 137 -14.94 -4.97 -3.91
C PHE A 137 -13.43 -5.12 -4.03
N LEU A 138 -12.99 -5.91 -5.01
CA LEU A 138 -11.57 -5.94 -5.36
C LEU A 138 -11.14 -4.66 -6.09
N THR A 139 -11.96 -4.17 -7.02
CA THR A 139 -11.72 -2.91 -7.73
C THR A 139 -12.06 -1.72 -6.82
N PRO A 140 -11.14 -0.76 -6.60
CA PRO A 140 -11.44 0.44 -5.81
C PRO A 140 -12.58 1.26 -6.42
N GLU A 141 -13.48 1.79 -5.60
CA GLU A 141 -14.63 2.60 -6.04
C GLU A 141 -14.23 3.90 -6.77
N ILE A 142 -13.01 4.41 -6.52
CA ILE A 142 -12.48 5.59 -7.20
C ILE A 142 -11.98 5.28 -8.64
N THR A 143 -12.05 4.02 -9.07
CA THR A 143 -11.63 3.62 -10.42
C THR A 143 -12.54 4.29 -11.46
N ALA A 144 -11.94 4.94 -12.46
CA ALA A 144 -12.69 5.63 -13.50
C ALA A 144 -13.69 4.69 -14.20
N GLY A 145 -14.96 5.11 -14.24
CA GLY A 145 -16.04 4.35 -14.87
C GLY A 145 -16.56 3.15 -14.06
N PHE A 146 -16.09 2.94 -12.84
CA PHE A 146 -16.54 1.84 -11.98
C PHE A 146 -17.62 2.30 -11.00
N ASN A 147 -18.87 1.89 -11.23
CA ASN A 147 -20.02 2.23 -10.39
C ASN A 147 -20.68 0.96 -9.85
N PRO A 148 -20.05 0.25 -8.90
CA PRO A 148 -20.60 -1.01 -8.39
C PRO A 148 -21.74 -0.78 -7.42
N GLU A 149 -22.66 -1.74 -7.33
CA GLU A 149 -23.62 -1.80 -6.24
C GLU A 149 -23.04 -2.54 -5.04
N ILE A 150 -23.15 -1.96 -3.84
CA ILE A 150 -22.70 -2.61 -2.60
C ILE A 150 -23.39 -3.98 -2.47
N PRO A 151 -22.62 -5.07 -2.30
CA PRO A 151 -23.19 -6.41 -2.16
C PRO A 151 -24.04 -6.49 -0.90
N ALA A 152 -25.06 -7.36 -0.89
CA ALA A 152 -26.02 -7.45 0.20
C ALA A 152 -25.36 -7.56 1.59
N TYR A 153 -24.30 -8.35 1.73
CA TYR A 153 -23.58 -8.49 2.99
C TYR A 153 -22.84 -7.22 3.43
N GLY A 154 -22.44 -6.35 2.49
CA GLY A 154 -21.82 -5.06 2.81
C GLY A 154 -22.81 -4.06 3.41
N LYS A 155 -24.12 -4.33 3.29
CA LYS A 155 -25.20 -3.52 3.89
C LYS A 155 -25.66 -4.05 5.26
N MET A 156 -25.21 -5.24 5.66
CA MET A 156 -25.53 -5.86 6.94
C MET A 156 -24.69 -5.27 8.08
N THR A 157 -25.27 -5.25 9.28
CA THR A 157 -24.51 -5.01 10.51
C THR A 157 -23.46 -6.10 10.73
N GLN A 158 -22.45 -5.82 11.56
CA GLN A 158 -21.44 -6.84 11.89
C GLN A 158 -22.07 -8.04 12.64
N GLU A 159 -23.09 -7.80 13.48
CA GLU A 159 -23.80 -8.85 14.21
C GLU A 159 -24.53 -9.81 13.27
N GLU A 160 -25.27 -9.28 12.28
CA GLU A 160 -25.93 -10.09 11.25
C GLU A 160 -24.92 -10.91 10.43
N ARG A 161 -23.80 -10.29 10.03
CA ARG A 161 -22.72 -10.99 9.32
C ARG A 161 -22.10 -12.10 10.16
N ASN A 162 -21.92 -11.88 11.46
CA ASN A 162 -21.39 -12.90 12.37
C ASN A 162 -22.36 -14.07 12.53
N ALA A 163 -23.66 -13.80 12.65
CA ALA A 163 -24.68 -14.85 12.72
C ALA A 163 -24.72 -15.69 11.44
N GLU A 164 -24.65 -15.06 10.26
CA GLU A 164 -24.60 -15.79 8.99
C GLU A 164 -23.28 -16.55 8.81
N ALA A 165 -22.15 -15.99 9.25
CA ALA A 165 -20.87 -16.71 9.26
C ALA A 165 -20.93 -17.97 10.11
N ALA A 166 -21.57 -17.92 11.29
CA ALA A 166 -21.76 -19.08 12.15
C ALA A 166 -22.69 -20.13 11.53
N ARG A 167 -23.67 -19.74 10.71
CA ARG A 167 -24.56 -20.66 9.98
C ARG A 167 -23.84 -21.42 8.86
N LEU A 168 -22.79 -20.83 8.29
CA LEU A 168 -22.05 -21.39 7.16
C LEU A 168 -21.01 -22.46 7.57
N LEU A 169 -20.64 -22.51 8.85
CA LEU A 169 -19.67 -23.45 9.43
C LEU A 169 -20.38 -24.62 10.14
#